data_AF-A0A0E9Q6S5-F1
#
_entry.id   AF-A0A0E9Q6S5-F1
#
_cell.length_a   1.000
_cell.length_b   1.000
_cell.length_c   1.000
_cell.angle_alpha   90.00
_cell.angle_beta   90.00
_cell.angle_gamma   90.00
#
_symmetry.space_group_name_H-M   'P 1'
#
loop_
_entity.id
_entity.type
_entity.pdbx_description
1 polymer ?
#
loop_
_entity_poly.entity_id
_entity_poly.type
_entity_poly.pdbx_seq_one_letter_code
_entity_poly.pdbx_strand_id
1 'polypeptide(L)'
;MFADYRVPQALVYLGALRYSDSLMNTLKEGVLLPSGDRREVEIRGCSIWCVERMKAELCKLVEQRDGRPCHINSALIDFYLWPYAKEHSQEMSHIPIHHTRCIYY
;
A
#
# COMPACT_ATOMS: atom_id res chain seq x y z
N MET A 1 0.46 -3.40 -9.54
CA MET A 1 -0.02 -2.21 -8.81
C MET A 1 0.98 -1.09 -8.96
N PHE A 2 0.56 0.17 -8.85
CA PHE A 2 1.46 1.31 -8.74
C PHE A 2 1.50 1.77 -7.28
N ALA A 3 2.53 1.37 -6.54
CA ALA A 3 2.68 1.74 -5.12
C ALA A 3 3.11 3.20 -4.99
N ASP A 4 2.13 4.11 -4.99
CA ASP A 4 2.31 5.54 -4.74
C ASP A 4 2.38 5.87 -3.24
N TYR A 5 2.07 7.10 -2.85
CA TYR A 5 2.06 7.52 -1.44
C TYR A 5 0.76 7.18 -0.69
N ARG A 6 -0.36 6.91 -1.37
CA ARG A 6 -1.67 6.62 -0.77
C ARG A 6 -1.89 5.14 -0.50
N VAL A 7 -1.49 4.27 -1.41
CA VAL A 7 -1.72 2.82 -1.23
C VAL A 7 -1.03 2.27 0.01
N PRO A 8 0.24 2.62 0.32
CA PRO A 8 0.87 2.20 1.57
C PRO A 8 0.12 2.69 2.81
N GLN A 9 -0.43 3.91 2.78
CA GLN A 9 -1.24 4.46 3.87
C GLN A 9 -2.50 3.61 4.12
N ALA A 10 -3.22 3.24 3.06
CA ALA A 10 -4.40 2.38 3.16
C ALA A 10 -4.05 0.98 3.64
N LEU A 11 -2.96 0.39 3.16
CA LEU A 11 -2.50 -0.92 3.62
C LEU A 11 -2.16 -0.93 5.12
N VAL A 12 -1.59 0.16 5.64
CA VAL A 12 -1.35 0.31 7.08
C VAL A 12 -2.67 0.47 7.84
N TYR A 13 -3.61 1.28 7.33
CA TYR A 13 -4.92 1.47 7.95
C TYR A 13 -5.71 0.16 8.06
N LEU A 14 -5.69 -0.64 7.00
CA LEU A 14 -6.35 -1.96 6.93
C LEU A 14 -5.61 -3.04 7.73
N GLY A 15 -4.47 -2.72 8.37
CA GLY A 15 -3.68 -3.67 9.15
C GLY A 15 -2.89 -4.69 8.32
N ALA A 16 -2.81 -4.50 7.00
CA ALA A 16 -2.09 -5.38 6.08
C ALA A 16 -0.59 -5.05 5.97
N LEU A 17 -0.21 -3.84 6.36
CA LEU A 17 1.18 -3.41 6.54
C LEU A 17 1.37 -2.77 7.91
N ARG A 18 2.61 -2.78 8.40
CA ARG A 18 3.00 -2.07 9.61
C ARG A 18 4.40 -1.50 9.44
N TYR A 19 4.57 -0.24 9.81
CA TYR A 19 5.89 0.39 9.88
C TYR A 19 6.56 0.11 11.23
N SER A 20 7.89 0.09 11.26
CA SER A 20 8.61 0.17 12.53
C SER A 20 8.34 1.51 13.21
N ASP A 21 8.51 1.57 14.53
CA ASP A 21 8.36 2.82 15.28
C ASP A 21 9.31 3.91 14.77
N SER A 22 10.53 3.54 14.39
CA SER A 22 11.52 4.46 13.81
C SER A 22 11.06 5.07 12.49
N LEU A 23 10.52 4.26 11.58
CA LEU A 23 10.01 4.73 10.30
C LEU A 23 8.75 5.56 10.50
N MET A 24 7.84 5.12 11.37
CA MET A 24 6.62 5.86 11.70
C MET A 24 6.94 7.26 12.26
N ASN A 25 7.92 7.37 13.16
CA ASN A 25 8.34 8.66 13.72
C ASN A 25 8.95 9.57 12.65
N THR A 26 9.83 9.02 11.79
CA THR A 26 10.39 9.76 10.64
C THR A 26 9.29 10.33 9.74
N LEU A 27 8.26 9.54 9.44
CA LEU A 27 7.14 9.97 8.60
C LEU A 27 6.26 11.03 9.29
N LYS A 28 6.02 10.91 10.59
CA LYS A 28 5.28 11.90 11.39
C LYS A 28 5.98 13.25 11.48
N GLU A 29 7.31 13.26 11.47
CA GLU A 29 8.12 14.48 11.40
C GLU A 29 8.07 15.18 10.03
N GLY A 30 7.44 14.56 9.02
CA GLY A 30 7.34 15.12 7.68
C GLY A 30 8.66 15.07 6.91
N VAL A 31 9.59 14.18 7.29
CA VAL A 31 10.89 14.04 6.63
C VAL A 31 10.68 13.63 5.18
N LEU A 32 11.25 14.43 4.27
CA LEU A 32 11.31 14.09 2.85
C LEU A 32 12.27 12.92 2.65
N LEU A 33 11.76 11.81 2.10
CA LEU A 33 12.55 10.66 1.69
C LEU A 33 12.94 10.84 0.21
N PRO A 34 14.23 11.03 -0.12
CA PRO A 34 14.68 11.14 -1.50
C PRO A 34 14.30 9.91 -2.33
N SER A 35 14.13 10.09 -3.65
CA SER A 35 13.90 8.98 -4.57
C SER A 35 15.07 7.99 -4.48
N GLY A 36 14.77 6.71 -4.23
CA GLY A 36 15.80 5.67 -4.04
C GLY A 36 16.38 5.62 -2.62
N ASP A 37 15.89 6.44 -1.69
CA ASP A 37 16.17 6.24 -0.26
C ASP A 37 15.67 4.85 0.15
N ARG A 38 16.50 4.13 0.91
CA ARG A 38 16.18 2.77 1.33
C ARG A 38 14.80 2.66 1.98
N ARG A 39 14.38 3.63 2.80
CA ARG A 39 13.07 3.64 3.48
C ARG A 39 11.93 3.85 2.50
N GLU A 40 12.12 4.72 1.52
CA GLU A 40 11.15 4.96 0.43
C GLU A 40 10.95 3.69 -0.40
N VAL A 41 12.06 3.05 -0.78
CA VAL A 41 12.03 1.76 -1.50
C VAL A 41 11.42 0.64 -0.67
N GLU A 42 11.72 0.56 0.63
CA GLU A 42 11.11 -0.41 1.56
C GLU A 42 9.58 -0.24 1.61
N ILE A 43 9.08 0.99 1.76
CA ILE A 43 7.63 1.26 1.77
C ILE A 43 6.96 0.77 0.48
N ARG A 44 7.54 1.11 -0.69
CA ARG A 44 6.98 0.70 -1.99
C ARG A 44 7.06 -0.79 -2.22
N GLY A 45 8.23 -1.38 -1.96
CA GLY A 45 8.49 -2.80 -2.14
C GLY A 45 7.58 -3.66 -1.27
N CYS A 46 7.44 -3.30 0.01
CA CYS A 46 6.53 -3.99 0.92
C CYS A 46 5.07 -3.84 0.50
N SER A 47 4.68 -2.70 -0.07
CA SER A 47 3.31 -2.50 -0.59
C SER A 47 3.00 -3.38 -1.80
N ILE A 48 3.94 -3.46 -2.76
CA ILE A 48 3.83 -4.38 -3.90
C ILE A 48 3.70 -5.82 -3.40
N TRP A 49 4.58 -6.24 -2.49
CA TRP A 49 4.55 -7.59 -1.95
C TRP A 49 3.25 -7.89 -1.18
N CYS A 50 2.74 -6.94 -0.40
CA CYS A 50 1.48 -7.06 0.31
C CYS A 50 0.31 -7.32 -0.66
N VAL A 51 0.23 -6.58 -1.76
CA VAL A 51 -0.81 -6.78 -2.79
C VAL A 51 -0.65 -8.11 -3.53
N GLU A 52 0.57 -8.55 -3.82
CA GLU A 52 0.78 -9.89 -4.39
C GLU A 52 0.29 -11.01 -3.46
N ARG A 53 0.51 -10.85 -2.15
CA ARG A 53 -0.01 -11.76 -1.12
C ARG A 53 -1.53 -11.72 -1.06
N MET A 54 -2.13 -10.52 -1.08
CA MET A 54 -3.60 -10.37 -1.12
C MET A 54 -4.21 -11.04 -2.36
N LYS A 55 -3.60 -10.86 -3.54
CA LYS A 55 -4.04 -11.52 -4.78
C LYS A 55 -4.05 -13.03 -4.62
N ALA A 56 -2.97 -13.61 -4.10
CA ALA A 56 -2.87 -15.06 -3.92
C ALA A 56 -3.97 -15.58 -2.98
N GLU A 57 -4.23 -14.90 -1.86
CA GLU A 57 -5.29 -15.30 -0.92
C GLU A 57 -6.70 -15.11 -1.52
N LEU A 58 -6.96 -14.00 -2.21
CA LEU A 58 -8.22 -13.78 -2.91
C LEU A 58 -8.49 -14.86 -3.96
N CYS A 59 -7.46 -15.27 -4.71
CA CYS A 59 -7.61 -16.34 -5.69
C CYS A 59 -7.93 -17.69 -5.05
N LYS A 60 -7.26 -18.05 -3.96
CA LYS A 60 -7.61 -19.25 -3.19
C LYS A 60 -9.06 -19.23 -2.71
N LEU A 61 -9.53 -18.09 -2.20
CA LEU A 61 -10.90 -17.94 -1.73
C LEU A 61 -11.93 -18.08 -2.88
N VAL A 62 -11.64 -17.52 -4.06
CA VAL A 62 -12.51 -17.66 -5.24
C VAL A 62 -12.57 -19.12 -5.70
N GLU A 63 -11.42 -19.80 -5.78
CA GLU A 63 -11.36 -21.21 -6.15
C GLU A 63 -12.13 -22.09 -5.16
N GLN A 64 -11.95 -21.88 -3.86
CA GLN A 64 -12.65 -22.63 -2.81
C GLN A 64 -14.15 -22.39 -2.79
N ARG A 65 -14.61 -21.15 -3.04
CA ARG A 65 -16.01 -20.77 -2.96
C ARG A 65 -16.79 -21.11 -4.23
N ASP A 66 -16.21 -20.80 -5.38
CA ASP A 66 -16.92 -20.80 -6.66
C ASP A 66 -16.44 -21.92 -7.62
N GLY A 67 -15.35 -22.64 -7.29
CA GLY A 67 -14.78 -23.70 -8.13
C GLY A 67 -14.25 -23.22 -9.49
N ARG A 68 -14.02 -21.92 -9.64
CA ARG A 68 -13.65 -21.27 -10.91
C ARG A 68 -12.25 -20.67 -10.86
N PRO A 69 -11.58 -20.51 -12.02
CA PRO A 69 -10.29 -19.83 -12.08
C PRO A 69 -10.41 -18.38 -11.61
N CYS A 70 -9.40 -17.94 -10.85
CA CYS A 70 -9.29 -16.57 -10.39
C CYS A 70 -8.84 -15.63 -11.52
N HIS A 71 -9.58 -14.54 -11.73
CA HIS A 71 -9.21 -13.47 -12.66
C HIS A 71 -8.79 -12.17 -11.97
N ILE A 72 -8.65 -12.18 -10.64
CA ILE A 72 -8.18 -11.04 -9.86
C ILE A 72 -6.69 -10.84 -10.14
N ASN A 73 -6.31 -9.62 -10.49
CA ASN A 73 -4.92 -9.24 -10.69
C ASN A 73 -4.56 -8.05 -9.79
N SER A 74 -3.26 -7.79 -9.68
CA SER A 74 -2.73 -6.75 -8.79
C SER A 74 -3.10 -5.34 -9.24
N ALA A 75 -3.52 -5.12 -10.49
CA ALA A 75 -4.04 -3.83 -10.94
C ALA A 75 -5.47 -3.59 -10.44
N LEU A 76 -6.33 -4.62 -10.45
CA LEU A 76 -7.68 -4.53 -9.89
C LEU A 76 -7.67 -4.24 -8.39
N ILE A 77 -6.74 -4.85 -7.64
CA ILE A 77 -6.59 -4.56 -6.21
C ILE A 77 -6.14 -3.11 -5.99
N ASP A 78 -5.20 -2.61 -6.82
CA ASP A 78 -4.76 -1.21 -6.79
C ASP A 78 -5.90 -0.23 -7.10
N PHE A 79 -6.72 -0.54 -8.11
CA PHE A 79 -7.93 0.21 -8.46
C PHE A 79 -8.98 0.22 -7.34
N TYR A 80 -8.90 -0.70 -6.38
CA TYR A 80 -9.75 -0.68 -5.19
C TYR A 80 -9.09 0.10 -4.04
N LEU A 81 -7.82 -0.18 -3.76
CA LEU A 81 -7.09 0.41 -2.63
C LEU A 81 -6.92 1.92 -2.76
N TRP A 82 -6.65 2.42 -3.97
CA TRP A 82 -6.38 3.85 -4.16
C TRP A 82 -7.64 4.72 -3.96
N PRO A 83 -8.80 4.43 -4.58
CA PRO A 83 -10.05 5.14 -4.27
C PRO A 83 -10.47 4.99 -2.82
N TYR A 84 -10.34 3.78 -2.25
CA TYR A 84 -10.59 3.55 -0.83
C TYR A 84 -9.76 4.51 0.04
N ALA A 85 -8.47 4.68 -0.27
CA ALA A 85 -7.59 5.59 0.44
C ALA A 85 -8.03 7.07 0.34
N LYS A 86 -8.59 7.46 -0.80
CA LYS A 86 -9.09 8.82 -1.03
C LYS A 86 -10.38 9.07 -0.25
N GLU A 87 -11.32 8.12 -0.30
CA GLU A 87 -12.62 8.19 0.37
C GLU A 87 -12.48 8.22 1.90
N HIS A 88 -11.54 7.43 2.45
CA HIS A 88 -11.32 7.32 3.90
C HIS A 88 -10.17 8.20 4.40
N SER A 89 -9.83 9.25 3.65
CA SER A 89 -8.66 10.09 3.94
C SER A 89 -8.71 10.77 5.33
N GLN A 90 -9.91 11.13 5.81
CA GLN A 90 -10.07 11.72 7.14
C GLN A 90 -9.83 10.70 8.26
N GLU A 91 -10.34 9.49 8.12
CA GLU A 91 -10.14 8.39 9.08
C GLU A 91 -8.65 8.03 9.18
N MET A 92 -7.94 8.04 8.05
CA MET A 92 -6.51 7.72 7.98
C MET A 92 -5.58 8.89 8.29
N SER A 93 -6.10 10.05 8.70
CA SER A 93 -5.30 11.26 8.97
C SER A 93 -4.21 11.05 10.02
N HIS A 94 -4.36 10.07 10.90
CA HIS A 94 -3.38 9.67 11.92
C HIS A 94 -2.21 8.83 11.38
N ILE A 95 -2.28 8.37 10.12
CA ILE A 95 -1.24 7.58 9.45
C ILE A 95 -0.56 8.49 8.42
N PRO A 96 0.73 8.81 8.59
CA PRO A 96 1.43 9.69 7.65
C PRO A 96 1.66 9.00 6.30
N ILE A 97 1.66 9.80 5.24
CA ILE A 97 2.16 9.39 3.92
C ILE A 97 3.67 9.62 3.86
N HIS A 98 4.38 8.84 3.04
CA HIS A 98 5.78 9.15 2.75
C HIS A 98 5.85 10.26 1.70
N HIS A 99 6.71 11.25 1.95
CA HIS A 99 6.94 12.35 1.04
C HIS A 99 8.21 12.08 0.24
N THR A 100 8.09 12.08 -1.09
CA THR A 100 9.22 11.89 -2.01
C THR A 100 9.02 12.81 -3.20
N ARG A 101 10.12 13.42 -3.66
CA ARG A 101 10.15 14.22 -4.90
C ARG A 101 10.98 13.46 -5.93
N CYS A 102 10.42 13.21 -7.11
CA CYS A 102 11.12 12.55 -8.20
C CYS A 102 10.68 13.11 -9.57
N ILE A 103 11.15 12.51 -10.66
CA ILE A 103 10.74 12.92 -12.03
C ILE A 103 9.34 12.42 -12.42
N TYR A 104 8.77 11.49 -11.66
CA TYR A 104 7.47 10.87 -11.96
C TYR A 104 6.30 11.57 -11.26
N TYR A 105 6.55 12.24 -10.13
CA TYR A 105 5.60 13.00 -9.32
C TYR A 105 6.34 13.89 -8.32
#